data_AF-A0A2S8SR97-F1
#
_entry.id   AF-A0A2S8SR97-F1
#
_cell.length_a   1.000
_cell.length_b   1.000
_cell.length_c   1.000
_cell.angle_alpha   90.00
_cell.angle_beta   90.00
_cell.angle_gamma   90.00
#
_symmetry.space_group_name_H-M   'P 1'
#
loop_
_entity.id
_entity.type
_entity.pdbx_description
1 polymer ?
#
loop_
_entity_poly.entity_id
_entity_poly.type
_entity_poly.pdbx_seq_one_letter_code
_entity_poly.pdbx_strand_id
1 'polypeptide(L)'
;MNRFYRPWSLVWSSILLSCPIALAVPEAAFSIAPPVLSPPVLSPPLFSEAERARSIAFWNAPGRYEIGPRDGANRGGVWVVRLTPEASIWFNAYNRFQKPEKLPPIKNEANVSPQTRPWETWVAAKLKFDRALAAQQAKTANAELLAPRALPKINVAPNSEFEAPNFRATLPDLPTPTPELAPEAVPTQAPTIAPLVELPPHPGPIPLDLLAAIGNAPPFAACVAPLRHTVRFESGETLAYTDYIPTSNPRNPSFRFAQGVISVGTALSKMAPEELEHVFAASDLSPGEARVMRAVSLLEGGFDSINTYDTGFVSVGFIQFAALQGGSGSLGALLQLEKNLSPVDFARDFHDFGIDVNSSGVLIVLDPNSGAELSGNAAARKIIDDKRLIAVFQLAGKRSVAFRAAQIHLAKTNYYPADSPVSVTINGQILSGLVRDVVSSEAGMATLFDRKVNVGNVRLINSVLQKIMVKRGLSQLEEVAPFERELISALKWRRDFLKDATLSQPA
;
A
#
# COMPACT_ATOMS: atom_id res chain seq x y z
N MET A 1 -6.98 16.06 -10.52
CA MET A 1 -6.65 14.67 -10.90
C MET A 1 -6.57 13.65 -9.75
N ASN A 2 -6.71 14.01 -8.46
CA ASN A 2 -6.56 13.07 -7.31
C ASN A 2 -7.86 12.40 -6.77
N ARG A 3 -8.93 12.27 -7.55
CA ARG A 3 -10.23 11.74 -7.04
C ARG A 3 -10.43 10.22 -7.16
N PHE A 4 -9.52 9.46 -7.76
CA PHE A 4 -9.74 8.03 -8.05
C PHE A 4 -9.01 7.03 -7.15
N TYR A 5 -8.16 7.47 -6.22
CA TYR A 5 -7.46 6.54 -5.31
C TYR A 5 -8.28 6.32 -4.03
N ARG A 6 -9.14 5.29 -4.02
CA ARG A 6 -9.59 4.69 -2.75
C ARG A 6 -8.52 3.69 -2.30
N PRO A 7 -8.01 3.77 -1.07
CA PRO A 7 -7.03 2.82 -0.57
C PRO A 7 -7.62 1.40 -0.53
N TRP A 8 -6.89 0.47 -1.14
CA TRP A 8 -7.26 -0.91 -1.45
C TRP A 8 -7.30 -1.87 -0.24
N SER A 9 -6.86 -1.41 0.92
CA SER A 9 -6.67 -2.23 2.13
C SER A 9 -7.93 -2.76 2.80
N LEU A 10 -9.12 -2.36 2.37
CA LEU A 10 -10.38 -2.86 2.96
C LEU A 10 -10.73 -4.31 2.54
N VAL A 11 -10.05 -4.87 1.53
CA VAL A 11 -10.44 -6.15 0.92
C VAL A 11 -9.70 -7.33 1.55
N TRP A 12 -8.42 -7.15 1.86
CA TRP A 12 -7.54 -8.24 2.27
C TRP A 12 -7.80 -8.79 3.68
N SER A 13 -8.38 -7.98 4.58
CA SER A 13 -8.65 -8.43 5.96
C SER A 13 -9.77 -9.47 6.10
N SER A 14 -10.47 -9.84 5.02
CA SER A 14 -11.66 -10.72 5.08
C SER A 14 -11.43 -12.18 4.65
N ILE A 15 -10.23 -12.58 4.20
CA ILE A 15 -10.03 -13.88 3.53
C ILE A 15 -9.23 -14.91 4.36
N LEU A 16 -8.59 -14.54 5.48
CA LEU A 16 -7.64 -15.45 6.16
C LEU A 16 -7.98 -15.89 7.60
N LEU A 17 -9.19 -15.66 8.11
CA LEU A 17 -9.56 -16.10 9.47
C LEU A 17 -10.98 -16.66 9.52
N SER A 18 -11.17 -17.91 9.11
CA SER A 18 -12.40 -18.66 9.39
C SER A 18 -12.13 -20.17 9.44
N CYS A 19 -11.72 -20.67 10.61
CA CYS A 19 -12.14 -21.95 11.20
C CYS A 19 -11.42 -22.21 12.54
N PRO A 20 -12.12 -22.15 13.68
CA PRO A 20 -11.84 -23.03 14.79
C PRO A 20 -13.03 -24.00 14.93
N ILE A 21 -12.91 -25.19 14.36
CA ILE A 21 -13.75 -26.31 14.78
C ILE A 21 -13.09 -26.87 16.04
N ALA A 22 -13.50 -26.35 17.20
CA ALA A 22 -13.16 -26.95 18.48
C ALA A 22 -14.12 -28.12 18.73
N LEU A 23 -13.70 -29.33 18.35
CA LEU A 23 -14.32 -30.57 18.82
C LEU A 23 -13.88 -30.79 20.26
N ALA A 24 -14.84 -30.76 21.19
CA ALA A 24 -14.62 -31.17 22.57
C ALA A 24 -14.31 -32.68 22.61
N VAL A 25 -13.08 -33.03 22.97
CA VAL A 25 -12.67 -34.42 23.21
C VAL A 25 -12.74 -34.67 24.72
N PRO A 26 -13.32 -35.79 25.18
CA PRO A 26 -13.39 -36.12 26.60
C PRO A 26 -11.99 -36.40 27.18
N GLU A 27 -11.76 -35.81 28.35
CA GLU A 27 -10.51 -35.79 29.09
C GLU A 27 -10.26 -37.15 29.75
N ALA A 28 -9.57 -38.06 29.04
CA ALA A 28 -9.03 -39.29 29.62
C ALA A 28 -7.57 -39.05 30.01
N ALA A 29 -7.29 -39.04 31.31
CA ALA A 29 -5.97 -38.80 31.88
C ALA A 29 -5.00 -39.96 31.59
N PHE A 30 -4.19 -39.82 30.54
CA PHE A 30 -2.94 -40.58 30.37
C PHE A 30 -1.76 -39.66 30.70
N SER A 31 -1.08 -39.96 31.82
CA SER A 31 0.20 -39.34 32.15
C SER A 31 1.29 -39.96 31.26
N ILE A 32 1.51 -39.35 30.11
CA ILE A 32 2.67 -39.60 29.25
C ILE A 32 3.64 -38.47 29.53
N ALA A 33 4.85 -38.79 29.99
CA ALA A 33 5.91 -37.79 30.15
C ALA A 33 6.06 -37.02 28.83
N PRO A 34 6.07 -35.67 28.84
CA PRO A 34 6.16 -34.90 27.61
C PRO A 34 7.43 -35.32 26.86
N PRO A 35 7.35 -35.61 25.55
CA PRO A 35 8.53 -35.93 24.77
C PRO A 35 9.54 -34.79 24.94
N VAL A 36 10.78 -35.14 25.27
CA VAL A 36 11.90 -34.19 25.30
C VAL A 36 12.00 -33.63 23.89
N LEU A 37 11.51 -32.40 23.70
CA LEU A 37 11.60 -31.71 22.42
C LEU A 37 13.08 -31.50 22.14
N SER A 38 13.61 -32.19 21.13
CA SER A 38 14.94 -31.91 20.60
C SER A 38 15.04 -30.40 20.33
N PRO A 39 16.16 -29.75 20.69
CA PRO A 39 16.34 -28.33 20.41
C PRO A 39 16.11 -28.09 18.91
N PRO A 40 15.42 -27.01 18.54
CA PRO A 40 15.15 -26.72 17.14
C PRO A 40 16.47 -26.61 16.37
N VAL A 41 16.62 -27.40 15.32
CA VAL A 41 17.77 -27.29 14.41
C VAL A 41 17.70 -25.92 13.76
N LEU A 42 18.66 -25.04 14.09
CA LEU A 42 18.77 -23.73 13.45
C LEU A 42 19.09 -23.96 11.97
N SER A 43 18.22 -23.47 11.08
CA SER A 43 18.54 -23.43 9.67
C SER A 43 19.77 -22.53 9.45
N PRO A 44 20.68 -22.88 8.54
CA PRO A 44 21.82 -22.02 8.22
C PRO A 44 21.30 -20.66 7.76
N PRO A 45 22.02 -19.56 8.05
CA PRO A 45 21.62 -18.24 7.60
C PRO A 45 21.54 -18.18 6.07
N LEU A 46 20.62 -17.38 5.55
CA LEU A 46 20.42 -17.27 4.11
C LEU A 46 21.48 -16.41 3.42
N PHE A 47 22.12 -15.51 4.17
CA PHE A 47 23.22 -14.68 3.70
C PHE A 47 24.54 -15.12 4.31
N SER A 48 25.58 -15.24 3.48
CA SER A 48 26.96 -15.35 3.95
C SER A 48 27.42 -14.05 4.63
N GLU A 49 28.45 -14.12 5.45
CA GLU A 49 29.05 -12.92 6.07
C GLU A 49 29.55 -11.92 5.01
N ALA A 50 30.10 -12.42 3.90
CA ALA A 50 30.55 -11.59 2.79
C ALA A 50 29.39 -10.86 2.09
N GLU A 51 28.24 -11.51 1.90
CA GLU A 51 27.04 -10.87 1.36
C GLU A 51 26.50 -9.79 2.29
N ARG A 52 26.44 -10.07 3.60
CA ARG A 52 26.06 -9.06 4.60
C ARG A 52 26.97 -7.84 4.54
N ALA A 53 28.28 -8.07 4.55
CA ALA A 53 29.27 -6.99 4.48
C ALA A 53 29.09 -6.13 3.22
N ARG A 54 28.84 -6.76 2.05
CA ARG A 54 28.58 -6.03 0.80
C ARG A 54 27.31 -5.20 0.85
N SER A 55 26.21 -5.78 1.34
CA SER A 55 24.92 -5.08 1.46
C SER A 55 25.01 -3.86 2.40
N ILE A 56 25.64 -4.03 3.56
CA ILE A 56 25.87 -2.93 4.52
C ILE A 56 26.75 -1.84 3.91
N ALA A 57 27.86 -2.23 3.27
CA ALA A 57 28.77 -1.28 2.63
C ALA A 57 28.06 -0.50 1.52
N PHE A 58 27.23 -1.16 0.71
CA PHE A 58 26.42 -0.52 -0.32
C PHE A 58 25.49 0.53 0.29
N TRP A 59 24.74 0.20 1.34
CA TRP A 59 23.74 1.09 1.94
C TRP A 59 24.33 2.22 2.79
N ASN A 60 25.53 2.03 3.34
CA ASN A 60 26.22 3.02 4.16
C ASN A 60 27.20 3.89 3.36
N ALA A 61 27.34 3.66 2.05
CA ALA A 61 28.13 4.55 1.22
C ALA A 61 27.55 5.98 1.25
N PRO A 62 28.40 7.03 1.32
CA PRO A 62 27.94 8.42 1.40
C PRO A 62 26.95 8.80 0.27
N GLY A 63 25.89 9.53 0.63
CA GLY A 63 24.88 10.01 -0.32
C GLY A 63 23.85 8.97 -0.77
N ARG A 64 23.96 7.70 -0.33
CA ARG A 64 23.00 6.64 -0.68
C ARG A 64 21.62 6.85 -0.08
N TYR A 65 21.60 7.35 1.15
CA TYR A 65 20.38 7.53 1.91
C TYR A 65 20.45 8.84 2.69
N GLU A 66 19.52 9.73 2.38
CA GLU A 66 19.41 11.05 2.99
C GLU A 66 18.03 11.21 3.61
N ILE A 67 17.98 11.81 4.80
CA ILE A 67 16.74 12.17 5.49
C ILE A 67 16.73 13.69 5.63
N GLY A 68 15.64 14.31 5.23
CA GLY A 68 15.47 15.75 5.32
C GLY A 68 14.03 16.16 5.59
N PRO A 69 13.76 17.46 5.66
CA PRO A 69 12.41 17.98 5.74
C PRO A 69 11.56 17.55 4.53
N ARG A 70 10.26 17.33 4.73
CA ARG A 70 9.31 17.13 3.63
C ARG A 70 9.30 18.29 2.62
N ASP A 71 8.84 18.01 1.41
CA ASP A 71 8.66 19.04 0.39
C ASP A 71 7.71 20.14 0.82
N GLY A 72 8.09 21.39 0.50
CA GLY A 72 7.36 22.59 0.87
C GLY A 72 7.45 22.98 2.35
N ALA A 73 8.27 22.29 3.16
CA ALA A 73 8.49 22.66 4.56
C ALA A 73 9.01 24.10 4.74
N ASN A 74 9.76 24.63 3.77
CA ASN A 74 10.22 26.01 3.76
C ASN A 74 9.11 27.06 3.65
N ARG A 75 7.94 26.69 3.09
CA ARG A 75 6.80 27.61 2.92
C ARG A 75 5.76 27.49 4.02
N GLY A 76 5.50 26.27 4.48
CA GLY A 76 4.40 25.98 5.42
C GLY A 76 4.84 25.43 6.77
N GLY A 77 6.15 25.34 7.01
CA GLY A 77 6.73 24.67 8.18
C GLY A 77 6.73 23.14 8.08
N VAL A 78 7.52 22.51 8.95
CA VAL A 78 7.71 21.05 8.98
C VAL A 78 6.53 20.33 9.62
N TRP A 79 5.86 20.95 10.59
CA TRP A 79 4.79 20.37 11.37
C TRP A 79 3.44 20.39 10.64
N VAL A 80 2.71 19.29 10.67
CA VAL A 80 1.41 19.11 10.00
C VAL A 80 0.47 18.22 10.82
N VAL A 81 -0.82 18.28 10.51
CA VAL A 81 -1.84 17.41 11.11
C VAL A 81 -1.96 16.09 10.34
N ARG A 82 -1.93 14.96 11.07
CA ARG A 82 -2.13 13.60 10.50
C ARG A 82 -3.03 12.74 11.36
N LEU A 83 -3.67 11.75 10.73
CA LEU A 83 -4.37 10.66 11.42
C LEU A 83 -3.33 9.81 12.18
N THR A 84 -3.66 9.37 13.39
CA THR A 84 -2.79 8.48 14.16
C THR A 84 -3.07 7.00 13.81
N PRO A 85 -2.06 6.12 13.85
CA PRO A 85 -2.29 4.68 13.68
C PRO A 85 -3.30 4.11 14.70
N GLU A 86 -3.23 4.55 15.95
CA GLU A 86 -4.10 4.11 17.04
C GLU A 86 -5.56 4.45 16.74
N ALA A 87 -5.82 5.66 16.23
CA ALA A 87 -7.16 6.06 15.82
C ALA A 87 -7.68 5.24 14.65
N SER A 88 -6.84 4.92 13.68
CA SER A 88 -7.25 4.04 12.58
C SER A 88 -7.63 2.63 13.06
N ILE A 89 -6.88 2.07 14.01
CA ILE A 89 -7.20 0.79 14.64
C ILE A 89 -8.54 0.89 15.38
N TRP A 90 -8.76 1.97 16.13
CA TRP A 90 -10.03 2.21 16.81
C TRP A 90 -11.20 2.38 15.83
N PHE A 91 -11.01 3.13 14.73
CA PHE A 91 -12.03 3.27 13.68
C PHE A 91 -12.35 1.95 12.98
N ASN A 92 -11.37 1.05 12.85
CA ASN A 92 -11.63 -0.30 12.34
C ASN A 92 -12.49 -1.11 13.32
N ALA A 93 -12.23 -1.05 14.63
CA ALA A 93 -13.07 -1.68 15.65
C ALA A 93 -14.49 -1.09 15.62
N TYR A 94 -14.62 0.24 15.60
CA TYR A 94 -15.89 0.95 15.48
C TYR A 94 -16.69 0.53 14.24
N ASN A 95 -16.06 0.49 13.06
CA ASN A 95 -16.74 0.09 11.82
C ASN A 95 -17.21 -1.36 11.81
N ARG A 96 -16.43 -2.28 12.41
CA ARG A 96 -16.81 -3.68 12.55
C ARG A 96 -17.99 -3.83 13.51
N PHE A 97 -17.98 -3.08 14.60
CA PHE A 97 -19.09 -3.07 15.56
C PHE A 97 -20.39 -2.52 14.93
N GLN A 98 -20.32 -1.44 14.15
CA GLN A 98 -21.51 -0.88 13.48
C GLN A 98 -22.11 -1.76 12.39
N LYS A 99 -21.33 -2.69 11.82
CA LYS A 99 -21.75 -3.56 10.73
C LYS A 99 -21.55 -5.03 11.14
N PRO A 100 -22.29 -5.53 12.15
CA PRO A 100 -22.20 -6.92 12.56
C PRO A 100 -22.69 -7.79 11.40
N GLU A 101 -21.72 -8.43 10.74
CA GLU A 101 -21.85 -9.31 9.58
C GLU A 101 -22.56 -8.73 8.34
N LYS A 102 -22.08 -9.16 7.17
CA LYS A 102 -22.56 -8.71 5.87
C LYS A 102 -24.01 -9.14 5.68
N LEU A 103 -24.98 -8.29 6.04
CA LEU A 103 -26.34 -8.42 5.54
C LEU A 103 -26.27 -8.50 4.00
N PRO A 104 -27.03 -9.41 3.36
CA PRO A 104 -27.07 -9.53 1.90
C PRO A 104 -27.30 -8.16 1.25
N PRO A 105 -26.70 -7.89 0.08
CA PRO A 105 -26.61 -6.55 -0.52
C PRO A 105 -27.94 -6.01 -1.09
N ILE A 106 -29.08 -6.34 -0.48
CA ILE A 106 -30.40 -6.13 -1.09
C ILE A 106 -31.02 -4.77 -0.73
N LYS A 107 -30.59 -4.04 0.32
CA LYS A 107 -30.98 -2.62 0.49
C LYS A 107 -29.87 -1.81 1.16
N ASN A 108 -29.23 -0.92 0.40
CA ASN A 108 -28.30 0.10 0.88
C ASN A 108 -29.04 1.31 1.49
N GLU A 109 -29.98 1.06 2.40
CA GLU A 109 -30.39 2.13 3.31
C GLU A 109 -29.51 2.00 4.54
N ALA A 110 -28.73 3.05 4.81
CA ALA A 110 -27.92 3.16 6.01
C ALA A 110 -28.87 3.22 7.21
N ASN A 111 -29.35 2.06 7.66
CA ASN A 111 -30.00 1.90 8.95
C ASN A 111 -28.93 2.04 10.04
N VAL A 112 -28.46 3.28 10.22
CA VAL A 112 -27.85 3.70 11.47
C VAL A 112 -28.94 3.51 12.51
N SER A 113 -28.86 2.41 13.27
CA SER A 113 -29.77 2.16 14.38
C SER A 113 -29.87 3.45 15.20
N PRO A 114 -31.07 3.91 15.60
CA PRO A 114 -31.22 5.10 16.45
C PRO A 114 -30.28 5.10 17.67
N GLN A 115 -29.91 3.92 18.16
CA GLN A 115 -28.95 3.70 19.26
C GLN A 115 -27.50 4.14 18.91
N THR A 116 -27.10 4.11 17.64
CA THR A 116 -25.74 4.45 17.19
C THR A 116 -25.56 5.91 16.78
N ARG A 117 -26.67 6.68 16.70
CA ARG A 117 -26.62 8.11 16.35
C ARG A 117 -25.82 8.95 17.37
N PRO A 118 -25.99 8.78 18.71
CA PRO A 118 -25.18 9.49 19.69
C PRO A 118 -23.68 9.21 19.55
N TRP A 119 -23.31 7.97 19.18
CA TRP A 119 -21.91 7.60 18.96
C TRP A 119 -21.32 8.34 17.78
N GLU A 120 -22.04 8.38 16.66
CA GLU A 120 -21.56 9.05 15.46
C GLU A 120 -21.42 10.57 15.68
N THR A 121 -22.34 11.19 16.41
CA THR A 121 -22.23 12.59 16.84
C THR A 121 -20.97 12.82 17.68
N TRP A 122 -20.73 11.96 18.68
CA TRP A 122 -19.54 12.08 19.53
C TRP A 122 -18.23 11.85 18.76
N VAL A 123 -18.17 10.82 17.90
CA VAL A 123 -17.00 10.51 17.05
C VAL A 123 -16.69 11.67 16.11
N ALA A 124 -17.70 12.27 15.49
CA ALA A 124 -17.53 13.45 14.64
C ALA A 124 -17.01 14.66 15.43
N ALA A 125 -17.57 14.92 16.61
CA ALA A 125 -17.12 16.00 17.49
C ALA A 125 -15.67 15.80 17.93
N LYS A 126 -15.31 14.59 18.37
CA LYS A 126 -13.94 14.24 18.79
C LYS A 126 -12.93 14.40 17.65
N LEU A 127 -13.26 13.91 16.45
CA LEU A 127 -12.39 14.07 15.28
C LEU A 127 -12.15 15.54 14.93
N LYS A 128 -13.20 16.37 14.99
CA LYS A 128 -13.08 17.81 14.74
C LYS A 128 -12.20 18.49 15.79
N PHE A 129 -12.43 18.17 17.07
CA PHE A 129 -11.65 18.69 18.19
C PHE A 129 -10.16 18.32 18.10
N ASP A 130 -9.84 17.03 17.98
CA ASP A 130 -8.45 16.54 17.95
C ASP A 130 -7.68 17.12 16.76
N ARG A 131 -8.33 17.27 15.59
CA ARG A 131 -7.71 17.89 14.42
C ARG A 131 -7.44 19.38 14.61
N ALA A 132 -8.35 20.11 15.26
CA ALA A 132 -8.14 21.52 15.56
C ALA A 132 -7.02 21.73 16.58
N LEU A 133 -6.96 20.88 17.61
CA LEU A 133 -5.88 20.88 18.59
C LEU A 133 -4.52 20.59 17.94
N ALA A 134 -4.44 19.53 17.12
CA ALA A 134 -3.23 19.22 16.37
C ALA A 134 -2.83 20.34 15.38
N ALA A 135 -3.80 21.03 14.77
CA ALA A 135 -3.55 22.16 13.88
C ALA A 135 -2.97 23.36 14.64
N GLN A 136 -3.50 23.66 15.83
CA GLN A 136 -2.97 24.71 16.69
C GLN A 136 -1.53 24.39 17.11
N GLN A 137 -1.26 23.15 17.54
CA GLN A 137 0.08 22.68 17.89
C GLN A 137 1.06 22.82 16.70
N ALA A 138 0.67 22.37 15.50
CA ALA A 138 1.49 22.49 14.30
C ALA A 138 1.80 23.95 13.96
N LYS A 139 0.80 24.83 14.09
CA LYS A 139 0.97 26.26 13.84
C LYS A 139 1.95 26.89 14.83
N THR A 140 1.81 26.61 16.14
CA THR A 140 2.75 27.10 17.16
C THR A 140 4.17 26.60 16.90
N ALA A 141 4.34 25.29 16.68
CA ALA A 141 5.65 24.71 16.43
C ALA A 141 6.32 25.23 15.14
N ASN A 142 5.53 25.49 14.09
CA ASN A 142 6.03 26.13 12.88
C ASN A 142 6.37 27.61 13.08
N ALA A 143 5.58 28.34 13.87
CA ALA A 143 5.87 29.74 14.20
C ALA A 143 7.18 29.87 15.01
N GLU A 144 7.43 28.96 15.94
CA GLU A 144 8.69 28.90 16.70
C GLU A 144 9.90 28.60 15.80
N LEU A 145 9.75 27.68 14.83
CA LEU A 145 10.81 27.33 13.90
C LEU A 145 11.12 28.46 12.90
N LEU A 146 10.10 29.19 12.46
CA LEU A 146 10.21 30.28 11.48
C LEU A 146 10.44 31.65 12.10
N ALA A 147 10.27 31.79 13.42
CA ALA A 147 10.60 33.03 14.12
C ALA A 147 12.05 33.39 13.80
N PRO A 148 12.34 34.62 13.34
CA PRO A 148 13.72 35.03 13.13
C PRO A 148 14.44 34.83 14.45
N ARG A 149 15.35 33.85 14.51
CA ARG A 149 16.23 33.69 15.66
C ARG A 149 16.97 35.00 15.74
N ALA A 150 16.64 35.81 16.75
CA ALA A 150 17.44 36.98 17.07
C ALA A 150 18.84 36.44 17.27
N LEU A 151 19.73 36.68 16.30
CA LEU A 151 21.14 36.42 16.50
C LEU A 151 21.48 37.13 17.81
N PRO A 152 22.14 36.47 18.77
CA PRO A 152 22.62 37.17 19.93
C PRO A 152 23.34 38.40 19.40
N LYS A 153 22.91 39.59 19.83
CA LYS A 153 23.64 40.81 19.52
C LYS A 153 25.04 40.57 20.07
N ILE A 154 25.96 40.13 19.22
CA ILE A 154 27.36 40.11 19.55
C ILE A 154 27.65 41.60 19.73
N ASN A 155 27.74 42.03 20.98
CA ASN A 155 28.34 43.32 21.29
C ASN A 155 29.79 43.18 20.85
N VAL A 156 30.05 43.43 19.57
CA VAL A 156 31.39 43.69 19.08
C VAL A 156 31.77 44.97 19.79
N ALA A 157 32.60 44.84 20.83
CA ALA A 157 33.18 45.99 21.48
C ALA A 157 33.83 46.84 20.39
N PRO A 158 33.51 48.14 20.28
CA PRO A 158 34.26 49.00 19.40
C PRO A 158 35.69 49.03 19.93
N ASN A 159 36.65 48.75 19.05
CA ASN A 159 38.10 48.86 19.24
C ASN A 159 38.83 47.57 19.69
N SER A 160 39.20 46.77 18.70
CA SER A 160 40.61 46.36 18.60
C SER A 160 41.02 46.48 17.13
N GLU A 161 41.89 47.44 16.83
CA GLU A 161 42.57 47.57 15.55
C GLU A 161 43.31 46.26 15.24
N PHE A 162 42.70 45.42 14.41
CA PHE A 162 43.42 44.33 13.76
C PHE A 162 43.81 44.83 12.37
N GLU A 163 45.09 45.21 12.23
CA GLU A 163 45.71 45.40 10.92
C GLU A 163 45.58 44.10 10.12
N ALA A 164 44.86 44.16 9.01
CA ALA A 164 44.76 43.06 8.07
C ALA A 164 46.12 42.89 7.35
N PRO A 165 46.72 41.68 7.32
CA PRO A 165 47.91 41.45 6.52
C PRO A 165 47.56 41.53 5.02
N ASN A 166 48.28 42.40 4.31
CA ASN A 166 48.26 42.54 2.86
C ASN A 166 48.71 41.23 2.16
N PHE A 167 47.78 40.31 1.91
CA PHE A 167 48.03 39.18 1.00
C PHE A 167 47.64 39.57 -0.42
N ARG A 168 48.62 40.05 -1.18
CA ARG A 168 48.52 40.26 -2.63
C ARG A 168 49.03 39.00 -3.33
N ALA A 169 48.17 38.00 -3.47
CA ALA A 169 48.45 36.82 -4.28
C ALA A 169 47.75 36.96 -5.65
N THR A 170 48.55 36.96 -6.71
CA THR A 170 48.12 36.89 -8.12
C THR A 170 47.42 35.55 -8.39
N LEU A 171 46.10 35.60 -8.57
CA LEU A 171 45.29 34.49 -9.10
C LEU A 171 45.33 34.53 -10.64
N PRO A 172 45.46 33.38 -11.33
CA PRO A 172 45.36 33.30 -12.80
C PRO A 172 43.91 33.49 -13.28
N ASP A 173 43.77 34.02 -14.50
CA ASP A 173 42.51 34.33 -15.18
C ASP A 173 41.54 33.14 -15.19
N LEU A 174 40.46 33.26 -14.41
CA LEU A 174 39.31 32.37 -14.48
C LEU A 174 38.41 32.79 -15.66
N PRO A 175 37.81 31.83 -16.39
CA PRO A 175 36.90 32.13 -17.49
C PRO A 175 35.69 32.91 -17.00
N THR A 176 35.26 33.87 -17.82
CA THR A 176 34.13 34.75 -17.59
C THR A 176 32.85 33.95 -17.30
N PRO A 177 32.15 34.22 -16.18
CA PRO A 177 30.91 33.52 -15.86
C PRO A 177 29.84 33.82 -16.91
N THR A 178 29.14 32.76 -17.34
CA THR A 178 27.92 32.83 -18.14
C THR A 178 26.88 33.72 -17.44
N PRO A 179 26.09 34.55 -18.16
CA PRO A 179 25.13 35.46 -17.52
C PRO A 179 24.14 34.68 -16.65
N GLU A 180 24.34 34.84 -15.35
CA GLU A 180 23.52 34.30 -14.28
C GLU A 180 22.10 34.87 -14.41
N LEU A 181 21.11 33.98 -14.54
CA LEU A 181 19.69 34.36 -14.53
C LEU A 181 19.43 35.17 -13.26
N ALA A 182 18.96 36.41 -13.44
CA ALA A 182 18.67 37.32 -12.32
C ALA A 182 17.84 36.58 -11.26
N PRO A 183 18.24 36.61 -9.97
CA PRO A 183 17.49 35.93 -8.93
C PRO A 183 16.06 36.45 -8.92
N GLU A 184 15.08 35.56 -9.12
CA GLU A 184 13.68 35.89 -8.93
C GLU A 184 13.53 36.55 -7.55
N ALA A 185 13.01 37.79 -7.54
CA ALA A 185 12.82 38.56 -6.32
C ALA A 185 11.95 37.76 -5.35
N VAL A 186 12.57 37.19 -4.31
CA VAL A 186 11.85 36.51 -3.24
C VAL A 186 10.94 37.54 -2.59
N PRO A 187 9.61 37.37 -2.61
CA PRO A 187 8.69 38.37 -2.08
C PRO A 187 8.93 38.58 -0.58
N THR A 188 9.36 39.79 -0.21
CA THR A 188 9.76 40.20 1.15
C THR A 188 8.59 40.43 2.11
N GLN A 189 7.37 39.96 1.78
CA GLN A 189 6.25 40.12 2.69
C GLN A 189 6.37 39.11 3.84
N ALA A 190 6.61 39.63 5.04
CA ALA A 190 6.55 38.85 6.27
C ALA A 190 5.20 38.11 6.31
N PRO A 191 5.19 36.78 6.55
CA PRO A 191 3.96 36.01 6.54
C PRO A 191 3.03 36.55 7.63
N THR A 192 1.89 37.13 7.24
CA THR A 192 0.83 37.53 8.17
C THR A 192 0.43 36.30 8.98
N ILE A 193 0.69 36.33 10.29
CA ILE A 193 0.29 35.26 11.21
C ILE A 193 -1.25 35.25 11.20
N ALA A 194 -1.85 34.28 10.50
CA ALA A 194 -3.29 34.08 10.54
C ALA A 194 -3.74 34.00 12.02
N PRO A 195 -4.95 34.45 12.39
CA PRO A 195 -5.44 34.32 13.76
C PRO A 195 -5.45 32.85 14.23
N LEU A 196 -5.33 32.62 15.54
CA LEU A 196 -5.47 31.28 16.12
C LEU A 196 -6.89 30.79 15.82
N VAL A 197 -6.99 29.57 15.31
CA VAL A 197 -8.28 28.92 15.07
C VAL A 197 -8.89 28.64 16.43
N GLU A 198 -10.08 29.18 16.70
CA GLU A 198 -10.82 28.86 17.92
C GLU A 198 -11.08 27.35 17.98
N LEU A 199 -10.72 26.72 19.10
CA LEU A 199 -10.91 25.28 19.27
C LEU A 199 -12.42 24.98 19.29
N PRO A 200 -12.88 23.97 18.53
CA PRO A 200 -14.24 23.45 18.69
C PRO A 200 -14.51 23.06 20.15
N PRO A 201 -15.78 23.02 20.58
CA PRO A 201 -16.13 22.50 21.90
C PRO A 201 -15.56 21.09 22.12
N HIS A 202 -15.10 20.82 23.34
CA HIS A 202 -14.67 19.48 23.73
C HIS A 202 -15.83 18.49 23.54
N PRO A 203 -15.61 17.29 22.96
CA PRO A 203 -16.68 16.34 22.66
C PRO A 203 -17.39 15.76 23.90
N GLY A 204 -16.90 16.04 25.10
CA GLY A 204 -17.34 15.43 26.35
C GLY A 204 -16.78 14.02 26.55
N PRO A 205 -17.15 13.32 27.64
CA PRO A 205 -16.76 11.94 27.84
C PRO A 205 -17.31 11.04 26.74
N ILE A 206 -16.58 9.96 26.42
CA ILE A 206 -17.07 8.91 25.53
C ILE A 206 -18.38 8.32 26.07
N PRO A 207 -19.41 8.09 25.23
CA PRO A 207 -20.61 7.38 25.65
C PRO A 207 -20.26 6.04 26.32
N LEU A 208 -20.84 5.75 27.49
CA LEU A 208 -20.47 4.58 28.30
C LEU A 208 -20.68 3.26 27.56
N ASP A 209 -21.72 3.18 26.74
CA ASP A 209 -22.03 2.03 25.90
C ASP A 209 -21.02 1.86 24.74
N LEU A 210 -20.57 2.95 24.13
CA LEU A 210 -19.48 2.92 23.14
C LEU A 210 -18.15 2.50 23.78
N LEU A 211 -17.84 3.02 24.96
CA LEU A 211 -16.66 2.65 25.74
C LEU A 211 -16.67 1.16 26.10
N ALA A 212 -17.81 0.64 26.56
CA ALA A 212 -17.98 -0.77 26.85
C ALA A 212 -17.85 -1.64 25.59
N ALA A 213 -18.30 -1.15 24.43
CA ALA A 213 -18.29 -1.88 23.17
C ALA A 213 -16.90 -2.03 22.55
N ILE A 214 -16.10 -0.95 22.50
CA ILE A 214 -14.84 -0.93 21.73
C ILE A 214 -13.66 -0.28 22.46
N GLY A 215 -13.83 0.10 23.73
CA GLY A 215 -12.78 0.72 24.53
C GLY A 215 -12.60 2.21 24.28
N ASN A 216 -11.65 2.79 25.01
CA ASN A 216 -11.40 4.24 24.99
C ASN A 216 -10.83 4.68 23.64
N ALA A 217 -11.25 5.86 23.17
CA ALA A 217 -10.78 6.39 21.90
C ALA A 217 -9.43 7.12 22.08
N PRO A 218 -8.41 6.81 21.27
CA PRO A 218 -7.14 7.53 21.29
C PRO A 218 -7.30 8.94 20.68
N PRO A 219 -6.27 9.80 20.69
CA PRO A 219 -6.25 11.00 19.86
C PRO A 219 -6.42 10.64 18.38
N PHE A 220 -7.43 11.20 17.71
CA PHE A 220 -7.73 10.93 16.31
C PHE A 220 -6.78 11.62 15.33
N ALA A 221 -6.12 12.68 15.76
CA ALA A 221 -5.11 13.36 14.97
C ALA A 221 -3.95 13.82 15.86
N ALA A 222 -2.78 13.94 15.26
CA ALA A 222 -1.57 14.43 15.91
C ALA A 222 -0.86 15.49 15.06
N CYS A 223 -0.15 16.39 15.74
CA CYS A 223 0.87 17.24 15.17
C CYS A 223 2.15 16.42 14.96
N VAL A 224 2.61 16.29 13.73
CA VAL A 224 3.78 15.48 13.37
C VAL A 224 4.68 16.23 12.39
N ALA A 225 5.96 15.88 12.32
CA ALA A 225 6.92 16.42 11.36
C ALA A 225 7.34 15.31 10.36
N PRO A 226 6.65 15.16 9.23
CA PRO A 226 7.01 14.18 8.21
C PRO A 226 8.40 14.44 7.64
N LEU A 227 9.12 13.36 7.40
CA LEU A 227 10.47 13.35 6.86
C LEU A 227 10.44 12.92 5.39
N ARG A 228 11.24 13.61 4.58
CA ARG A 228 11.58 13.17 3.23
C ARG A 228 12.77 12.24 3.30
N HIS A 229 12.65 11.09 2.68
CA HIS A 229 13.68 10.08 2.54
C HIS A 229 14.10 10.02 1.08
N THR A 230 15.39 10.17 0.79
CA THR A 230 15.93 10.06 -0.58
C THR A 230 16.89 8.88 -0.63
N VAL A 231 16.67 7.96 -1.58
CA VAL A 231 17.48 6.76 -1.79
C VAL A 231 18.09 6.80 -3.19
N ARG A 232 19.40 6.55 -3.30
CA ARG A 232 20.15 6.62 -4.56
C ARG A 232 20.84 5.30 -4.90
N PHE A 233 20.66 4.84 -6.12
CA PHE A 233 21.29 3.61 -6.64
C PHE A 233 22.48 3.92 -7.56
N GLU A 234 23.37 2.96 -7.78
CA GLU A 234 24.56 3.11 -8.64
C GLU A 234 24.23 3.49 -10.08
N SER A 235 23.12 2.96 -10.56
CA SER A 235 22.55 3.30 -11.85
C SER A 235 22.09 4.75 -12.04
N GLY A 236 22.24 5.62 -11.03
CA GLY A 236 21.76 7.00 -11.05
C GLY A 236 20.29 7.18 -10.66
N GLU A 237 19.50 6.11 -10.49
CA GLU A 237 18.12 6.22 -10.01
C GLU A 237 18.09 6.88 -8.63
N THR A 238 17.21 7.87 -8.47
CA THR A 238 16.91 8.48 -7.18
C THR A 238 15.42 8.33 -6.90
N LEU A 239 15.08 7.68 -5.79
CA LEU A 239 13.71 7.51 -5.32
C LEU A 239 13.52 8.33 -4.04
N ALA A 240 12.36 8.97 -3.91
CA ALA A 240 12.04 9.80 -2.76
C ALA A 240 10.69 9.41 -2.16
N TYR A 241 10.63 9.40 -0.83
CA TYR A 241 9.45 9.06 -0.06
C TYR A 241 9.20 10.10 1.01
N THR A 242 7.94 10.22 1.44
CA THR A 242 7.58 10.98 2.64
C THR A 242 6.75 10.07 3.53
N ASP A 243 7.17 9.93 4.77
CA ASP A 243 6.40 9.20 5.78
C ASP A 243 5.16 10.02 6.23
N TYR A 244 4.39 9.50 7.18
CA TYR A 244 3.16 10.12 7.67
C TYR A 244 2.25 10.54 6.53
N ILE A 245 1.92 9.60 5.64
CA ILE A 245 1.17 9.90 4.43
C ILE A 245 -0.18 10.57 4.74
N PRO A 246 -0.61 11.56 3.94
CA PRO A 246 -1.93 12.15 4.10
C PRO A 246 -3.01 11.15 3.65
N THR A 247 -3.93 10.77 4.54
CA THR A 247 -5.07 9.93 4.18
C THR A 247 -6.24 10.78 3.68
N SER A 248 -6.82 10.44 2.53
CA SER A 248 -7.98 11.15 1.98
C SER A 248 -9.23 11.02 2.85
N ASN A 249 -9.40 9.87 3.52
CA ASN A 249 -10.40 9.66 4.55
C ASN A 249 -9.78 9.96 5.93
N PRO A 250 -10.29 10.96 6.69
CA PRO A 250 -9.78 11.27 8.03
C PRO A 250 -10.14 10.20 9.08
N ARG A 251 -10.99 9.23 8.72
CA ARG A 251 -11.32 8.03 9.50
C ARG A 251 -10.88 6.76 8.78
N ASN A 252 -9.78 6.82 8.03
CA ASN A 252 -9.29 5.66 7.29
C ASN A 252 -9.08 4.50 8.27
N PRO A 253 -9.84 3.38 8.17
CA PRO A 253 -9.73 2.27 9.13
C PRO A 253 -8.53 1.38 8.84
N SER A 254 -7.78 1.62 7.77
CA SER A 254 -6.69 0.75 7.34
C SER A 254 -5.29 1.31 7.59
N PHE A 255 -5.14 2.57 8.00
CA PHE A 255 -3.83 3.16 8.31
C PHE A 255 -3.20 2.48 9.54
N ARG A 256 -1.95 2.01 9.44
CA ARG A 256 -1.29 1.20 10.48
C ARG A 256 0.12 1.67 10.79
N PHE A 257 0.82 2.22 9.80
CA PHE A 257 2.24 2.52 9.93
C PHE A 257 2.49 3.98 9.57
N ALA A 258 2.80 4.80 10.57
CA ALA A 258 3.19 6.19 10.39
C ALA A 258 4.44 6.32 9.53
N GLN A 259 5.36 5.37 9.64
CA GLN A 259 6.58 5.27 8.84
C GLN A 259 6.31 4.80 7.41
N GLY A 260 5.13 4.24 7.14
CA GLY A 260 4.77 3.71 5.84
C GLY A 260 4.65 4.80 4.78
N VAL A 261 4.84 4.40 3.53
CA VAL A 261 4.88 5.30 2.38
C VAL A 261 3.92 4.80 1.30
N ILE A 262 3.68 5.63 0.30
CA ILE A 262 2.92 5.26 -0.90
C ILE A 262 3.63 5.79 -2.13
N SER A 263 3.74 4.95 -3.16
CA SER A 263 4.10 5.33 -4.52
C SER A 263 3.13 4.65 -5.48
N VAL A 264 2.47 5.42 -6.35
CA VAL A 264 1.50 4.86 -7.32
C VAL A 264 2.19 4.25 -8.56
N GLY A 265 3.52 4.35 -8.61
CA GLY A 265 4.33 3.88 -9.74
C GLY A 265 4.03 4.60 -11.06
N THR A 266 4.63 4.06 -12.12
CA THR A 266 4.30 4.43 -13.50
C THR A 266 3.06 3.64 -13.92
N ALA A 267 1.93 4.34 -14.03
CA ALA A 267 0.72 3.73 -14.54
C ALA A 267 0.98 3.03 -15.89
N LEU A 268 0.47 1.80 -16.04
CA LEU A 268 0.75 0.98 -17.23
C LEU A 268 0.23 1.64 -18.52
N SER A 269 -0.81 2.46 -18.40
CA SER A 269 -1.34 3.30 -19.48
C SER A 269 -0.35 4.36 -20.01
N LYS A 270 0.73 4.63 -19.26
CA LYS A 270 1.76 5.61 -19.60
C LYS A 270 3.10 4.97 -19.99
N MET A 271 3.21 3.65 -19.93
CA MET A 271 4.41 2.95 -20.39
C MET A 271 4.48 2.95 -21.92
N ALA A 272 5.70 2.86 -22.47
CA ALA A 272 5.87 2.68 -23.90
C ALA A 272 5.21 1.36 -24.34
N PRO A 273 4.43 1.33 -25.43
CA PRO A 273 3.78 0.11 -25.91
C PRO A 273 4.76 -1.05 -26.11
N GLU A 274 5.96 -0.77 -26.63
CA GLU A 274 7.01 -1.76 -26.90
C GLU A 274 7.57 -2.36 -25.61
N GLU A 275 7.76 -1.53 -24.58
CA GLU A 275 8.19 -1.99 -23.25
C GLU A 275 7.13 -2.90 -22.62
N LEU A 276 5.86 -2.50 -22.72
CA LEU A 276 4.77 -3.31 -22.20
C LEU A 276 4.65 -4.64 -22.95
N GLU A 277 4.72 -4.62 -24.29
CA GLU A 277 4.72 -5.83 -25.11
C GLU A 277 5.86 -6.77 -24.76
N HIS A 278 7.07 -6.25 -24.55
CA HIS A 278 8.22 -7.05 -24.13
C HIS A 278 7.98 -7.77 -22.79
N VAL A 279 7.41 -7.09 -21.80
CA VAL A 279 7.07 -7.69 -20.50
C VAL A 279 5.96 -8.74 -20.65
N PHE A 280 4.93 -8.46 -21.45
CA PHE A 280 3.84 -9.41 -21.67
C PHE A 280 4.31 -10.66 -22.45
N ALA A 281 5.21 -10.50 -23.42
CA ALA A 281 5.80 -11.62 -24.15
C ALA A 281 6.60 -12.56 -23.23
N ALA A 282 7.18 -12.03 -22.15
CA ALA A 282 7.91 -12.81 -21.15
C ALA A 282 7.01 -13.56 -20.13
N SER A 283 5.67 -13.49 -20.26
CA SER A 283 4.73 -13.93 -19.21
C SER A 283 3.80 -15.11 -19.56
N ASP A 284 4.06 -15.84 -20.65
CA ASP A 284 3.29 -17.00 -21.12
C ASP A 284 1.76 -16.77 -21.19
N LEU A 285 1.38 -15.56 -21.59
CA LEU A 285 -0.03 -15.20 -21.82
C LEU A 285 -0.43 -15.48 -23.26
N SER A 286 -1.64 -15.99 -23.44
CA SER A 286 -2.30 -15.95 -24.74
C SER A 286 -2.62 -14.49 -25.13
N PRO A 287 -2.77 -14.18 -26.44
CA PRO A 287 -3.11 -12.82 -26.87
C PRO A 287 -4.39 -12.26 -26.23
N GLY A 288 -5.40 -13.10 -25.98
CA GLY A 288 -6.65 -12.71 -25.33
C GLY A 288 -6.45 -12.39 -23.85
N GLU A 289 -5.72 -13.23 -23.11
CA GLU A 289 -5.38 -12.96 -21.70
C GLU A 289 -4.56 -11.67 -21.57
N ALA A 290 -3.62 -11.43 -22.48
CA ALA A 290 -2.83 -10.19 -22.50
C ALA A 290 -3.71 -8.94 -22.70
N ARG A 291 -4.70 -8.98 -23.59
CA ARG A 291 -5.67 -7.89 -23.76
C ARG A 291 -6.52 -7.67 -22.51
N VAL A 292 -7.04 -8.74 -21.92
CA VAL A 292 -7.83 -8.66 -20.67
C VAL A 292 -7.02 -8.04 -19.54
N MET A 293 -5.79 -8.53 -19.33
CA MET A 293 -4.92 -8.03 -18.27
C MET A 293 -4.55 -6.58 -18.50
N ARG A 294 -4.19 -6.19 -19.73
CA ARG A 294 -3.89 -4.80 -20.08
C ARG A 294 -5.09 -3.89 -19.80
N ALA A 295 -6.31 -4.31 -20.13
CA ALA A 295 -7.50 -3.49 -19.91
C ALA A 295 -7.80 -3.29 -18.41
N VAL A 296 -7.68 -4.34 -17.60
CA VAL A 296 -7.88 -4.24 -16.14
C VAL A 296 -6.75 -3.43 -15.50
N SER A 297 -5.53 -3.60 -15.97
CA SER A 297 -4.37 -2.93 -15.40
C SER A 297 -4.37 -1.40 -15.58
N LEU A 298 -5.18 -0.85 -16.49
CA LEU A 298 -5.45 0.59 -16.59
C LEU A 298 -6.13 1.18 -15.35
N LEU A 299 -6.78 0.35 -14.53
CA LEU A 299 -7.43 0.74 -13.28
C LEU A 299 -6.51 0.67 -12.08
N GLU A 300 -5.34 0.09 -12.29
CA GLU A 300 -4.42 -0.34 -11.25
C GLU A 300 -3.17 0.53 -11.18
N GLY A 301 -2.31 0.23 -10.21
CA GLY A 301 -0.99 0.85 -10.12
C GLY A 301 -0.02 0.39 -11.22
N GLY A 302 1.15 1.01 -11.30
CA GLY A 302 2.29 0.47 -12.05
C GLY A 302 2.92 -0.78 -11.44
N PHE A 303 3.77 -1.47 -12.20
CA PHE A 303 4.60 -2.58 -11.69
C PHE A 303 5.52 -2.19 -10.52
N ASP A 304 5.83 -0.89 -10.40
CA ASP A 304 6.66 -0.29 -9.36
C ASP A 304 5.84 0.42 -8.27
N SER A 305 4.53 0.19 -8.23
CA SER A 305 3.67 0.71 -7.16
C SER A 305 4.04 0.10 -5.82
N ILE A 306 3.95 0.91 -4.77
CA ILE A 306 4.23 0.50 -3.41
C ILE A 306 3.23 1.13 -2.44
N ASN A 307 2.82 0.35 -1.45
CA ASN A 307 2.08 0.81 -0.29
C ASN A 307 2.57 0.07 0.96
N THR A 308 3.07 0.82 1.94
CA THR A 308 3.57 0.25 3.20
C THR A 308 2.93 0.83 4.47
N TYR A 309 1.83 1.59 4.33
CA TYR A 309 1.22 2.28 5.47
C TYR A 309 0.00 1.58 6.07
N ASP A 310 -0.53 0.54 5.41
CA ASP A 310 -1.85 -0.02 5.75
C ASP A 310 -1.83 -1.50 6.17
N THR A 311 -3.02 -2.11 6.28
CA THR A 311 -3.20 -3.51 6.72
C THR A 311 -2.55 -4.55 5.81
N GLY A 312 -2.10 -4.18 4.60
CA GLY A 312 -1.32 -5.05 3.73
C GLY A 312 0.15 -5.22 4.15
N PHE A 313 0.62 -4.45 5.14
CA PHE A 313 2.02 -4.38 5.57
C PHE A 313 2.94 -3.85 4.48
N VAL A 314 3.45 -4.72 3.60
CA VAL A 314 4.23 -4.33 2.42
C VAL A 314 3.48 -4.80 1.20
N SER A 315 2.96 -3.88 0.39
CA SER A 315 2.26 -4.19 -0.85
C SER A 315 2.99 -3.60 -2.05
N VAL A 316 3.21 -4.41 -3.08
CA VAL A 316 4.01 -4.05 -4.26
C VAL A 316 3.27 -4.40 -5.54
N GLY A 317 3.50 -3.65 -6.61
CA GLY A 317 3.11 -4.03 -7.96
C GLY A 317 1.69 -3.62 -8.34
N PHE A 318 1.31 -3.97 -9.57
CA PHE A 318 0.11 -3.43 -10.19
C PHE A 318 -1.17 -3.87 -9.46
N ILE A 319 -1.28 -5.12 -9.01
CA ILE A 319 -2.41 -5.59 -8.17
C ILE A 319 -2.14 -5.58 -6.66
N GLN A 320 -1.07 -4.90 -6.20
CA GLN A 320 -0.73 -4.78 -4.78
C GLN A 320 -0.51 -6.13 -4.06
N PHE A 321 0.45 -6.93 -4.55
CA PHE A 321 0.89 -8.17 -3.90
C PHE A 321 1.39 -7.86 -2.48
N ALA A 322 0.79 -8.46 -1.47
CA ALA A 322 0.94 -8.07 -0.07
C ALA A 322 1.69 -9.11 0.76
N ALA A 323 2.58 -8.64 1.64
CA ALA A 323 3.32 -9.43 2.63
C ALA A 323 2.45 -9.88 3.80
N LEU A 324 1.38 -9.12 4.09
CA LEU A 324 0.55 -9.28 5.29
C LEU A 324 1.39 -9.26 6.59
N GLN A 325 0.76 -9.55 7.72
CA GLN A 325 1.43 -9.51 9.02
C GLN A 325 2.53 -10.56 9.14
N GLY A 326 2.37 -11.73 8.53
CA GLY A 326 3.34 -12.82 8.62
C GLY A 326 4.63 -12.59 7.84
N GLY A 327 4.72 -11.55 7.02
CA GLY A 327 5.81 -11.37 6.06
C GLY A 327 5.83 -12.48 5.01
N SER A 328 4.66 -12.91 4.55
CA SER A 328 4.46 -13.97 3.55
C SER A 328 3.32 -13.57 2.60
N GLY A 329 2.40 -14.46 2.21
CA GLY A 329 1.27 -14.08 1.35
C GLY A 329 1.65 -13.88 -0.11
N SER A 330 0.91 -13.03 -0.83
CA SER A 330 1.05 -12.91 -2.29
C SER A 330 2.35 -12.22 -2.72
N LEU A 331 2.94 -11.36 -1.88
CA LEU A 331 4.28 -10.82 -2.13
C LEU A 331 5.36 -11.89 -1.95
N GLY A 332 5.25 -12.71 -0.91
CA GLY A 332 6.15 -13.83 -0.69
C GLY A 332 6.16 -14.83 -1.84
N ALA A 333 4.96 -15.20 -2.31
CA ALA A 333 4.79 -16.06 -3.48
C ALA A 333 5.36 -15.45 -4.77
N LEU A 334 5.24 -14.12 -4.93
CA LEU A 334 5.80 -13.40 -6.09
C LEU A 334 7.33 -13.48 -6.12
N LEU A 335 7.97 -13.16 -5.00
CA LEU A 335 9.44 -13.22 -4.90
C LEU A 335 9.96 -14.64 -5.07
N GLN A 336 9.24 -15.62 -4.51
CA GLN A 336 9.59 -17.03 -4.68
C GLN A 336 9.47 -17.47 -6.15
N LEU A 337 8.42 -17.03 -6.84
CA LEU A 337 8.23 -17.34 -8.25
C LEU A 337 9.37 -16.78 -9.10
N GLU A 338 9.73 -15.51 -8.92
CA GLU A 338 10.86 -14.92 -9.63
C GLU A 338 12.18 -15.63 -9.29
N LYS A 339 12.46 -15.91 -8.01
CA LYS A 339 13.66 -16.64 -7.58
C LYS A 339 13.77 -18.00 -8.25
N ASN A 340 12.65 -18.69 -8.46
CA ASN A 340 12.63 -19.99 -9.12
C ASN A 340 12.78 -19.89 -10.64
N LEU A 341 12.12 -18.91 -11.28
CA LEU A 341 12.15 -18.76 -12.73
C LEU A 341 13.43 -18.08 -13.24
N SER A 342 14.00 -17.18 -12.46
CA SER A 342 15.09 -16.28 -12.86
C SER A 342 15.99 -15.95 -11.66
N PRO A 343 16.71 -16.93 -11.09
CA PRO A 343 17.50 -16.74 -9.86
C PRO A 343 18.59 -15.67 -9.98
N VAL A 344 19.18 -15.50 -11.17
CA VAL A 344 20.19 -14.45 -11.41
C VAL A 344 19.57 -13.06 -11.37
N ASP A 345 18.42 -12.87 -12.02
CA ASP A 345 17.68 -11.61 -11.98
C ASP A 345 17.20 -11.31 -10.56
N PHE A 346 16.62 -12.30 -9.87
CA PHE A 346 16.22 -12.17 -8.47
C PHE A 346 17.40 -11.75 -7.58
N ALA A 347 18.59 -12.34 -7.79
CA ALA A 347 19.76 -11.99 -7.00
C ALA A 347 20.15 -10.52 -7.19
N ARG A 348 20.22 -10.07 -8.44
CA ARG A 348 20.47 -8.67 -8.82
C ARG A 348 19.41 -7.72 -8.27
N ASP A 349 18.15 -8.11 -8.33
CA ASP A 349 17.01 -7.24 -8.05
C ASP A 349 16.70 -7.15 -6.56
N PHE A 350 17.01 -8.19 -5.77
CA PHE A 350 16.66 -8.29 -4.34
C PHE A 350 17.81 -8.78 -3.45
N HIS A 351 18.39 -9.95 -3.73
CA HIS A 351 19.34 -10.60 -2.81
C HIS A 351 20.57 -9.72 -2.53
N ASP A 352 21.15 -9.11 -3.56
CA ASP A 352 22.32 -8.24 -3.44
C ASP A 352 22.04 -7.00 -2.58
N PHE A 353 20.77 -6.59 -2.48
CA PHE A 353 20.33 -5.48 -1.62
C PHE A 353 19.90 -5.93 -0.21
N GLY A 354 20.01 -7.22 0.10
CA GLY A 354 19.67 -7.80 1.39
C GLY A 354 18.19 -8.15 1.54
N ILE A 355 17.49 -8.48 0.46
CA ILE A 355 16.10 -8.96 0.48
C ILE A 355 16.04 -10.35 -0.14
N ASP A 356 15.41 -11.29 0.55
CA ASP A 356 15.22 -12.65 0.05
C ASP A 356 13.91 -13.28 0.58
N VAL A 357 13.61 -14.50 0.14
CA VAL A 357 12.54 -15.37 0.63
C VAL A 357 13.04 -16.80 0.82
N ASN A 358 12.51 -17.48 1.84
CA ASN A 358 12.74 -18.91 2.03
C ASN A 358 11.85 -19.78 1.11
N SER A 359 12.01 -21.09 1.20
CA SER A 359 11.24 -22.08 0.42
C SER A 359 9.72 -22.08 0.69
N SER A 360 9.25 -21.38 1.72
CA SER A 360 7.83 -21.20 2.02
C SER A 360 7.32 -19.80 1.63
N GLY A 361 8.14 -18.99 0.94
CA GLY A 361 7.79 -17.62 0.57
C GLY A 361 7.74 -16.65 1.76
N VAL A 362 8.39 -16.97 2.88
CA VAL A 362 8.52 -16.04 4.00
C VAL A 362 9.68 -15.09 3.72
N LEU A 363 9.43 -13.78 3.85
CA LEU A 363 10.40 -12.70 3.68
C LEU A 363 11.55 -12.85 4.66
N ILE A 364 12.76 -12.64 4.16
CA ILE A 364 13.99 -12.52 4.93
C ILE A 364 14.69 -11.24 4.46
N VAL A 365 15.11 -10.40 5.39
CA VAL A 365 15.85 -9.17 5.04
C VAL A 365 17.05 -8.98 5.95
N LEU A 366 18.09 -8.35 5.42
CA LEU A 366 19.17 -7.79 6.23
C LEU A 366 18.78 -6.39 6.70
N ASP A 367 18.99 -6.11 7.98
CA ASP A 367 18.98 -4.74 8.46
C ASP A 367 20.14 -3.97 7.79
N PRO A 368 19.88 -2.93 6.97
CA PRO A 368 20.95 -2.26 6.25
C PRO A 368 22.00 -1.57 7.16
N ASN A 369 21.69 -1.35 8.44
CA ASN A 369 22.62 -0.73 9.39
C ASN A 369 23.52 -1.76 10.09
N SER A 370 22.96 -2.91 10.48
CA SER A 370 23.64 -3.89 11.34
C SER A 370 24.00 -5.20 10.65
N GLY A 371 23.41 -5.50 9.49
CA GLY A 371 23.50 -6.80 8.84
C GLY A 371 22.70 -7.91 9.52
N ALA A 372 21.91 -7.59 10.54
CA ALA A 372 21.08 -8.57 11.22
C ALA A 372 20.04 -9.17 10.25
N GLU A 373 19.96 -10.48 10.20
CA GLU A 373 18.97 -11.20 9.39
C GLU A 373 17.65 -11.28 10.15
N LEU A 374 16.59 -10.73 9.55
CA LEU A 374 15.24 -10.69 10.08
C LEU A 374 14.33 -11.52 9.19
N SER A 375 13.33 -12.19 9.77
CA SER A 375 12.40 -13.05 9.03
C SER A 375 10.93 -12.73 9.36
N GLY A 376 10.04 -13.01 8.41
CA GLY A 376 8.59 -12.93 8.56
C GLY A 376 8.11 -11.55 8.99
N ASN A 377 7.39 -11.47 10.11
CA ASN A 377 6.85 -10.21 10.63
C ASN A 377 7.96 -9.17 10.89
N ALA A 378 9.11 -9.59 11.43
CA ALA A 378 10.23 -8.69 11.70
C ALA A 378 10.82 -8.14 10.40
N ALA A 379 10.92 -8.97 9.35
CA ALA A 379 11.36 -8.54 8.03
C ALA A 379 10.39 -7.53 7.40
N ALA A 380 9.09 -7.84 7.40
CA ALA A 380 8.07 -6.92 6.89
C ALA A 380 8.08 -5.58 7.64
N ARG A 381 8.25 -5.62 8.96
CA ARG A 381 8.37 -4.41 9.77
C ARG A 381 9.61 -3.59 9.42
N LYS A 382 10.76 -4.25 9.23
CA LYS A 382 11.99 -3.59 8.82
C LYS A 382 11.86 -2.90 7.46
N ILE A 383 11.19 -3.54 6.50
CA ILE A 383 10.89 -2.92 5.19
C ILE A 383 10.04 -1.65 5.37
N ILE A 384 9.00 -1.69 6.21
CA ILE A 384 8.15 -0.51 6.47
C ILE A 384 8.98 0.64 7.10
N ASP A 385 9.84 0.31 8.05
CA ASP A 385 10.60 1.30 8.81
C ASP A 385 11.78 1.88 7.99
N ASP A 386 12.40 1.11 7.08
CA ASP A 386 13.60 1.49 6.32
C ASP A 386 13.37 1.67 4.80
N LYS A 387 13.51 2.91 4.31
CA LYS A 387 13.10 3.30 2.96
C LYS A 387 14.06 2.79 1.90
N ARG A 388 15.27 2.39 2.29
CA ARG A 388 16.22 1.71 1.40
C ARG A 388 15.63 0.41 0.88
N LEU A 389 15.05 -0.41 1.76
CA LEU A 389 14.44 -1.69 1.38
C LEU A 389 13.17 -1.49 0.54
N ILE A 390 12.37 -0.46 0.84
CA ILE A 390 11.21 -0.09 0.01
C ILE A 390 11.66 0.28 -1.42
N ALA A 391 12.74 1.04 -1.53
CA ALA A 391 13.27 1.49 -2.81
C ALA A 391 13.72 0.34 -3.72
N VAL A 392 14.17 -0.79 -3.16
CA VAL A 392 14.55 -2.00 -3.92
C VAL A 392 13.36 -2.54 -4.71
N PHE A 393 12.20 -2.70 -4.08
CA PHE A 393 10.98 -3.16 -4.76
C PHE A 393 10.54 -2.23 -5.89
N GLN A 394 10.65 -0.92 -5.67
CA GLN A 394 10.28 0.07 -6.68
C GLN A 394 11.28 0.05 -7.83
N LEU A 395 12.57 -0.07 -7.55
CA LEU A 395 13.61 -0.19 -8.58
C LEU A 395 13.39 -1.43 -9.44
N ALA A 396 13.15 -2.60 -8.82
CA ALA A 396 12.85 -3.83 -9.51
C ALA A 396 11.61 -3.67 -10.40
N GLY A 397 10.52 -3.10 -9.86
CA GLY A 397 9.30 -2.81 -10.62
C GLY A 397 9.50 -1.81 -11.77
N LYS A 398 10.53 -0.95 -11.71
CA LYS A 398 10.87 -0.01 -12.77
C LYS A 398 11.76 -0.59 -13.87
N ARG A 399 12.46 -1.69 -13.64
CA ARG A 399 13.56 -2.11 -14.52
C ARG A 399 13.62 -3.59 -14.84
N SER A 400 13.28 -4.43 -13.87
CA SER A 400 13.41 -5.87 -14.03
C SER A 400 12.26 -6.41 -14.87
N VAL A 401 12.57 -6.89 -16.06
CA VAL A 401 11.61 -7.63 -16.89
C VAL A 401 11.18 -8.90 -16.18
N ALA A 402 12.11 -9.61 -15.51
CA ALA A 402 11.83 -10.83 -14.76
C ALA A 402 10.82 -10.58 -13.62
N PHE A 403 11.04 -9.57 -12.78
CA PHE A 403 10.12 -9.25 -11.69
C PHE A 403 8.73 -8.84 -12.21
N ARG A 404 8.68 -8.04 -13.29
CA ARG A 404 7.41 -7.63 -13.92
C ARG A 404 6.67 -8.82 -14.54
N ALA A 405 7.39 -9.71 -15.22
CA ALA A 405 6.82 -10.92 -15.78
C ALA A 405 6.30 -11.86 -14.67
N ALA A 406 7.05 -12.01 -13.57
CA ALA A 406 6.60 -12.76 -12.40
C ALA A 406 5.32 -12.18 -11.78
N GLN A 407 5.18 -10.84 -11.73
CA GLN A 407 3.93 -10.20 -11.32
C GLN A 407 2.76 -10.61 -12.23
N ILE A 408 2.95 -10.58 -13.55
CA ILE A 408 1.90 -10.97 -14.51
C ILE A 408 1.56 -12.46 -14.35
N HIS A 409 2.56 -13.32 -14.28
CA HIS A 409 2.37 -14.76 -14.15
C HIS A 409 1.61 -15.11 -12.87
N LEU A 410 1.99 -14.54 -11.73
CA LEU A 410 1.28 -14.77 -10.48
C LEU A 410 -0.15 -14.19 -10.50
N ALA A 411 -0.35 -13.03 -11.14
CA ALA A 411 -1.68 -12.47 -11.34
C ALA A 411 -2.56 -13.39 -12.19
N LYS A 412 -2.02 -13.99 -13.27
CA LYS A 412 -2.70 -14.99 -14.10
C LYS A 412 -3.17 -16.15 -13.24
N THR A 413 -2.21 -16.81 -12.58
CA THR A 413 -2.44 -18.05 -11.84
C THR A 413 -3.47 -17.87 -10.73
N ASN A 414 -3.42 -16.76 -9.99
CA ASN A 414 -4.26 -16.60 -8.80
C ASN A 414 -5.57 -15.85 -9.07
N TYR A 415 -5.59 -14.93 -10.03
CA TYR A 415 -6.68 -13.97 -10.19
C TYR A 415 -7.40 -14.06 -11.52
N TYR A 416 -6.82 -14.65 -12.57
CA TYR A 416 -7.56 -14.85 -13.81
C TYR A 416 -8.78 -15.75 -13.52
N PRO A 417 -9.99 -15.36 -13.95
CA PRO A 417 -11.20 -15.96 -13.41
C PRO A 417 -11.62 -17.24 -14.16
N ALA A 418 -11.05 -17.55 -15.31
CA ALA A 418 -11.47 -18.64 -16.20
C ALA A 418 -11.70 -19.98 -15.48
N ASP A 419 -10.78 -20.36 -14.59
CA ASP A 419 -10.85 -21.62 -13.82
C ASP A 419 -11.53 -21.48 -12.46
N SER A 420 -12.19 -20.35 -12.21
CA SER A 420 -12.95 -20.17 -10.96
C SER A 420 -14.25 -20.96 -11.05
N PRO A 421 -14.63 -21.69 -9.98
CA PRO A 421 -15.85 -22.48 -9.99
C PRO A 421 -17.09 -21.58 -9.97
N VAL A 422 -18.10 -21.99 -10.74
CA VAL A 422 -19.46 -21.43 -10.70
C VAL A 422 -20.44 -22.54 -10.33
N SER A 423 -21.46 -22.21 -9.55
CA SER A 423 -22.50 -23.16 -9.20
C SER A 423 -23.82 -22.47 -8.91
N VAL A 424 -24.91 -23.05 -9.39
CA VAL A 424 -26.29 -22.53 -9.29
C VAL A 424 -27.26 -23.66 -9.01
N THR A 425 -28.38 -23.35 -8.36
CA THR A 425 -29.47 -24.31 -8.14
C THR A 425 -30.66 -23.97 -9.04
N ILE A 426 -31.04 -24.90 -9.92
CA ILE A 426 -32.16 -24.77 -10.85
C ILE A 426 -33.08 -25.96 -10.64
N ASN A 427 -34.36 -25.72 -10.33
CA ASN A 427 -35.36 -26.77 -10.09
C ASN A 427 -34.91 -27.86 -9.09
N GLY A 428 -34.15 -27.48 -8.06
CA GLY A 428 -33.61 -28.40 -7.05
C GLY A 428 -32.33 -29.14 -7.47
N GLN A 429 -31.88 -29.02 -8.71
CA GLN A 429 -30.61 -29.56 -9.20
C GLN A 429 -29.49 -28.53 -9.05
N ILE A 430 -28.33 -28.97 -8.56
CA ILE A 430 -27.11 -28.16 -8.55
C ILE A 430 -26.40 -28.36 -9.90
N LEU A 431 -26.19 -27.26 -10.61
CA LEU A 431 -25.34 -27.21 -11.79
C LEU A 431 -24.01 -26.59 -11.38
N SER A 432 -22.90 -27.16 -11.86
CA SER A 432 -21.55 -26.73 -11.53
C SER A 432 -20.68 -26.74 -12.77
N GLY A 433 -19.81 -25.74 -12.89
CA GLY A 433 -18.86 -25.60 -13.98
C GLY A 433 -17.79 -24.56 -13.62
N LEU A 434 -17.12 -24.05 -14.64
CA LEU A 434 -16.12 -23.00 -14.53
C LEU A 434 -16.63 -21.71 -15.17
N VAL A 435 -16.03 -20.58 -14.83
CA VAL A 435 -16.35 -19.29 -15.45
C VAL A 435 -16.19 -19.37 -16.98
N ARG A 436 -15.15 -20.04 -17.48
CA ARG A 436 -14.91 -20.19 -18.92
C ARG A 436 -16.00 -20.97 -19.67
N ASP A 437 -16.83 -21.72 -18.97
CA ASP A 437 -17.93 -22.48 -19.56
C ASP A 437 -19.17 -21.59 -19.81
N VAL A 438 -19.22 -20.41 -19.19
CA VAL A 438 -20.37 -19.48 -19.24
C VAL A 438 -20.01 -18.07 -19.71
N VAL A 439 -18.72 -17.72 -19.74
CA VAL A 439 -18.20 -16.43 -20.18
C VAL A 439 -17.04 -16.68 -21.12
N SER A 440 -17.15 -16.18 -22.35
CA SER A 440 -16.18 -16.40 -23.42
C SER A 440 -15.53 -15.10 -23.92
N SER A 441 -16.18 -13.96 -23.73
CA SER A 441 -15.67 -12.68 -24.19
C SER A 441 -14.57 -12.13 -23.29
N GLU A 442 -13.66 -11.35 -23.89
CA GLU A 442 -12.61 -10.65 -23.16
C GLU A 442 -13.21 -9.58 -22.23
N ALA A 443 -14.28 -8.89 -22.64
CA ALA A 443 -14.96 -7.92 -21.78
C ALA A 443 -15.58 -8.57 -20.52
N GLY A 444 -16.16 -9.76 -20.67
CA GLY A 444 -16.67 -10.56 -19.55
C GLY A 444 -15.56 -11.03 -18.61
N MET A 445 -14.47 -11.55 -19.17
CA MET A 445 -13.28 -11.96 -18.41
C MET A 445 -12.63 -10.77 -17.68
N ALA A 446 -12.49 -9.62 -18.32
CA ALA A 446 -11.98 -8.39 -17.70
C ALA A 446 -12.85 -7.93 -16.52
N THR A 447 -14.18 -7.99 -16.67
CA THR A 447 -15.12 -7.65 -15.59
C THR A 447 -14.95 -8.56 -14.37
N LEU A 448 -14.80 -9.87 -14.60
CA LEU A 448 -14.62 -10.84 -13.53
C LEU A 448 -13.21 -10.81 -12.93
N PHE A 449 -12.19 -10.51 -13.75
CA PHE A 449 -10.81 -10.34 -13.31
C PHE A 449 -10.68 -9.11 -12.40
N ASP A 450 -11.19 -7.95 -12.84
CA ASP A 450 -11.30 -6.72 -12.03
C ASP A 450 -11.96 -7.00 -10.68
N ARG A 451 -13.07 -7.75 -10.71
CA ARG A 451 -13.79 -8.14 -9.52
C ARG A 451 -12.96 -9.04 -8.63
N LYS A 452 -12.33 -10.10 -9.16
CA LYS A 452 -11.55 -11.06 -8.38
C LYS A 452 -10.35 -10.37 -7.72
N VAL A 453 -9.68 -9.45 -8.41
CA VAL A 453 -8.62 -8.60 -7.83
C VAL A 453 -9.17 -7.73 -6.69
N ASN A 454 -10.32 -7.08 -6.90
CA ASN A 454 -10.88 -6.12 -5.93
C ASN A 454 -11.67 -6.75 -4.77
N VAL A 455 -12.22 -7.96 -4.88
CA VAL A 455 -12.99 -8.58 -3.79
C VAL A 455 -12.52 -9.98 -3.41
N GLY A 456 -11.46 -10.46 -4.05
CA GLY A 456 -10.87 -11.79 -3.84
C GLY A 456 -11.70 -12.96 -4.35
N ASN A 457 -12.84 -12.71 -5.01
CA ASN A 457 -13.70 -13.78 -5.54
C ASN A 457 -14.66 -13.29 -6.64
N VAL A 458 -15.25 -14.23 -7.37
CA VAL A 458 -16.26 -13.98 -8.42
C VAL A 458 -17.68 -14.38 -8.03
N ARG A 459 -17.95 -14.75 -6.76
CA ARG A 459 -19.19 -15.44 -6.32
C ARG A 459 -20.50 -14.74 -6.67
N LEU A 460 -20.50 -13.42 -6.89
CA LEU A 460 -21.69 -12.69 -7.34
C LEU A 460 -22.25 -13.25 -8.65
N ILE A 461 -21.37 -13.77 -9.52
CA ILE A 461 -21.76 -14.37 -10.79
C ILE A 461 -22.81 -15.47 -10.60
N ASN A 462 -22.69 -16.31 -9.56
CA ASN A 462 -23.61 -17.40 -9.29
C ASN A 462 -25.05 -16.88 -9.12
N SER A 463 -25.23 -15.82 -8.33
CA SER A 463 -26.55 -15.25 -8.07
C SER A 463 -27.16 -14.56 -9.29
N VAL A 464 -26.35 -13.99 -10.18
CA VAL A 464 -26.81 -13.36 -11.42
C VAL A 464 -27.13 -14.42 -12.46
N LEU A 465 -26.24 -15.40 -12.62
CA LEU A 465 -26.40 -16.57 -13.48
C LEU A 465 -27.69 -17.31 -13.16
N GLN A 466 -27.93 -17.65 -11.90
CA GLN A 466 -29.16 -18.33 -11.47
C GLN A 466 -30.42 -17.53 -11.83
N LYS A 467 -30.41 -16.20 -11.64
CA LYS A 467 -31.55 -15.35 -12.00
C LYS A 467 -31.83 -15.36 -13.50
N ILE A 468 -30.79 -15.33 -14.34
CA ILE A 468 -30.92 -15.40 -15.80
C ILE A 468 -31.46 -16.76 -16.21
N MET A 469 -30.89 -17.86 -15.69
CA MET A 469 -31.35 -19.21 -15.99
C MET A 469 -32.82 -19.43 -15.61
N VAL A 470 -33.23 -19.02 -14.40
CA VAL A 470 -34.64 -19.10 -13.98
C VAL A 470 -35.54 -18.25 -14.89
N LYS A 471 -35.14 -17.02 -15.20
CA LYS A 471 -35.91 -16.10 -16.06
C LYS A 471 -36.06 -16.63 -17.49
N ARG A 472 -35.06 -17.34 -18.00
CA ARG A 472 -35.01 -17.85 -19.37
C ARG A 472 -35.44 -19.31 -19.50
N GLY A 473 -35.71 -20.00 -18.39
CA GLY A 473 -36.09 -21.40 -18.38
C GLY A 473 -34.96 -22.35 -18.78
N LEU A 474 -33.70 -21.99 -18.50
CA LEU A 474 -32.52 -22.78 -18.86
C LEU A 474 -32.28 -23.88 -17.82
N SER A 475 -31.77 -25.01 -18.28
CA SER A 475 -31.54 -26.22 -17.48
C SER A 475 -30.08 -26.70 -17.49
N GLN A 476 -29.26 -26.18 -18.40
CA GLN A 476 -27.83 -26.45 -18.52
C GLN A 476 -27.03 -25.13 -18.49
N LEU A 477 -25.78 -25.17 -18.05
CA LEU A 477 -24.97 -23.96 -17.88
C LEU A 477 -24.61 -23.33 -19.23
N GLU A 478 -24.33 -24.17 -20.20
CA GLU A 478 -23.90 -23.82 -21.56
C GLU A 478 -24.97 -23.02 -22.31
N GLU A 479 -26.25 -23.25 -21.98
CA GLU A 479 -27.39 -22.50 -22.53
C GLU A 479 -27.37 -21.01 -22.18
N VAL A 480 -26.53 -20.59 -21.21
CA VAL A 480 -26.40 -19.18 -20.85
C VAL A 480 -25.54 -18.37 -21.84
N ALA A 481 -24.75 -19.03 -22.70
CA ALA A 481 -23.80 -18.35 -23.57
C ALA A 481 -24.41 -17.22 -24.42
N PRO A 482 -25.61 -17.38 -25.03
CA PRO A 482 -26.28 -16.28 -25.76
C PRO A 482 -26.71 -15.10 -24.89
N PHE A 483 -26.67 -15.24 -23.56
CA PHE A 483 -27.06 -14.23 -22.57
C PHE A 483 -25.86 -13.65 -21.82
N GLU A 484 -24.63 -13.88 -22.28
CA GLU A 484 -23.41 -13.37 -21.63
C GLU A 484 -23.47 -11.85 -21.45
N ARG A 485 -23.97 -11.09 -22.43
CA ARG A 485 -24.15 -9.63 -22.31
C ARG A 485 -25.06 -9.24 -21.14
N GLU A 486 -26.17 -9.95 -20.95
CA GLU A 486 -27.11 -9.72 -19.83
C GLU A 486 -26.45 -10.09 -18.49
N LEU A 487 -25.70 -11.19 -18.45
CA LEU A 487 -24.94 -11.64 -17.28
C LEU A 487 -23.92 -10.58 -16.85
N ILE A 488 -23.07 -10.13 -17.77
CA ILE A 488 -22.02 -9.15 -17.47
C ILE A 488 -22.63 -7.78 -17.11
N SER A 489 -23.69 -7.34 -17.81
CA SER A 489 -24.39 -6.07 -17.52
C SER A 489 -25.12 -6.06 -16.17
N ALA A 490 -25.36 -7.21 -15.55
CA ALA A 490 -25.97 -7.31 -14.23
C ALA A 490 -24.94 -7.41 -13.09
N LEU A 491 -23.66 -7.60 -13.39
CA LEU A 491 -22.59 -7.53 -12.39
C LEU A 491 -22.31 -6.07 -12.05
N LYS A 492 -22.04 -5.75 -10.78
CA LYS A 492 -21.59 -4.39 -10.45
C LYS A 492 -20.12 -4.20 -10.85
N TRP A 493 -19.83 -3.19 -11.67
CA TRP A 493 -18.48 -2.87 -12.13
C TRP A 493 -17.90 -1.58 -11.53
N ARG A 494 -16.56 -1.51 -11.49
CA ARG A 494 -15.81 -0.25 -11.35
C ARG A 494 -15.65 0.46 -12.68
N ARG A 495 -15.41 -0.30 -13.75
CA ARG A 495 -15.33 0.13 -15.15
C ARG A 495 -16.20 -0.76 -16.01
N ASP A 496 -16.92 -0.14 -16.92
CA ASP A 496 -17.78 -0.84 -17.88
C ASP A 496 -16.93 -1.35 -19.06
N PHE A 497 -16.48 -2.60 -19.00
CA PHE A 497 -15.66 -3.22 -20.06
C PHE A 497 -16.46 -3.57 -21.32
N LEU A 498 -17.80 -3.53 -21.26
CA LEU A 498 -18.65 -3.67 -22.45
C LEU A 498 -18.56 -2.45 -23.39
N LYS A 499 -17.92 -1.37 -22.94
CA LYS A 499 -17.61 -0.17 -23.73
C LYS A 499 -16.18 -0.17 -24.28
N ASP A 500 -15.38 -1.18 -23.96
CA ASP A 500 -13.98 -1.24 -24.39
C ASP A 500 -13.87 -1.94 -25.75
N ALA A 501 -13.77 -1.14 -26.81
CA ALA A 501 -13.70 -1.64 -28.19
C ALA A 501 -12.42 -2.45 -28.50
N THR A 502 -11.43 -2.43 -27.60
CA THR A 502 -10.20 -3.23 -27.76
C THR A 502 -10.36 -4.67 -27.30
N LEU A 503 -11.47 -4.99 -26.63
CA LEU A 503 -11.80 -6.32 -26.13
C LEU A 503 -12.88 -6.97 -27.00
N SER A 504 -12.76 -8.28 -27.23
CA SER A 504 -13.89 -9.06 -27.76
C SER A 504 -15.12 -8.90 -26.85
N GLN A 505 -16.27 -8.73 -27.49
CA GLN A 505 -17.53 -8.44 -26.83
C GLN A 505 -18.42 -9.69 -26.80
N PRO A 506 -19.30 -9.84 -25.79
CA PRO A 506 -20.35 -10.85 -25.85
C PRO A 506 -21.20 -10.69 -27.11
N ALA A 507 -21.60 -11.82 -27.70
CA ALA A 507 -22.48 -11.89 -28.86
C ALA A 507 -23.82 -11.16 -28.65
#